data_AF-A0A964HIY2-F1
#
_entry.id   AF-A0A964HIY2-F1
#
_cell.length_a   1.000
_cell.length_b   1.000
_cell.length_c   1.000
_cell.angle_alpha   90.00
_cell.angle_beta   90.00
_cell.angle_gamma   90.00
#
_symmetry.space_group_name_H-M   'P 1'
#
loop_
_entity.id
_entity.type
_entity.pdbx_description
1 polymer ?
#
loop_
_entity_poly.entity_id
_entity_poly.type
_entity_poly.pdbx_seq_one_letter_code
_entity_poly.pdbx_strand_id
1 'polypeptide(L)'
;VSRVCTPCHEHRFADSHANKQACNSCHENAKPIPKHTAFGLPRDCTKCHAGTIGKRMDIMGQLRSNSHHVQRANGEVKNTDCYQCHWEATPEGLIDVTYHEGYNYKNYSSVKNAKVDLVVWKPNVRPTFYNTTTAIKFLASNIGTGSERAEAAKVTNHCIGCHSDQNNDTDVFGDCKTPRQYAWDRSSVASRYKQTGTTTWGKYAGTANAAKKNQTKAFSAHGNATANQGGWSTQSGYDGVIPNTRSGTQAVQCYDCHSSHGSKVNGTTTSYVTFNGTKNGGNLKETQAGKGGYAMTYKASSNPDASSVNPYNAGAGQCFDCHLTKNSGTTPWGYYSTFGAVSSVRGYRDTDKFGQGKAGYMKRTPFKERAIVGGHFKRSSALTNAAMGTIDGLCTPCHDPHGVSQSLGSDQAYAVPLLKGTWMTSPYKEEFPVSGATTGPRGSRSYQNPTATPEVYLDQGTFGWRRVTEDDSKFAGLCMRCHAKANLTAGTDKTKPWKGVDRVHQTVKGWGKNDMHTFTCSKCHVPHVSSLPRLMQTNCLDVKHRGKATSGGAAGEGSGTFPKGKSMNRVNCHPTGVWPDNSWNSKTQW
;
A
#
# COMPACT_ATOMS: atom_id res chain seq x y z
N VAL A 1 -45.56 -2.95 -38.94
CA VAL A 1 -44.33 -2.42 -38.29
C VAL A 1 -44.71 -1.91 -36.91
N SER A 2 -44.38 -2.64 -35.83
CA SER A 2 -44.62 -2.16 -34.47
C SER A 2 -43.70 -0.97 -34.20
N ARG A 3 -44.27 0.20 -33.91
CA ARG A 3 -43.49 1.39 -33.57
C ARG A 3 -42.79 1.14 -32.24
N VAL A 4 -41.47 1.11 -32.26
CA VAL A 4 -40.65 0.99 -31.05
C VAL A 4 -40.49 2.40 -30.50
N CYS A 5 -41.17 2.71 -29.40
CA CYS A 5 -41.23 4.06 -28.81
C CYS A 5 -40.04 4.38 -27.89
N THR A 6 -39.31 3.36 -27.44
CA THR A 6 -38.18 3.47 -26.51
C THR A 6 -36.95 4.24 -27.01
N PRO A 7 -36.68 4.44 -28.33
CA PRO A 7 -35.57 5.27 -28.79
C PRO A 7 -35.78 6.76 -28.50
N CYS A 8 -37.04 7.22 -28.34
CA CYS A 8 -37.38 8.63 -28.16
C CYS A 8 -37.96 8.97 -26.78
N HIS A 9 -38.46 7.98 -26.03
CA HIS A 9 -39.12 8.18 -24.74
C HIS A 9 -38.41 7.44 -23.63
N GLU A 10 -37.75 8.18 -22.73
CA GLU A 10 -37.00 7.63 -21.59
C GLU A 10 -37.75 7.73 -20.24
N HIS A 11 -38.98 8.23 -20.20
CA HIS A 11 -39.64 8.60 -18.94
C HIS A 11 -41.15 8.42 -18.92
N ARG A 12 -41.71 8.45 -17.70
CA ARG A 12 -43.06 8.93 -17.43
C ARG A 12 -43.33 10.09 -18.39
N PHE A 13 -44.29 9.90 -19.26
CA PHE A 13 -44.60 10.87 -20.30
C PHE A 13 -45.28 12.15 -19.75
N ALA A 14 -45.07 12.47 -18.46
CA ALA A 14 -45.47 13.74 -17.89
C ALA A 14 -44.42 14.85 -18.11
N ASP A 15 -43.10 14.55 -18.14
CA ASP A 15 -42.13 15.63 -17.87
C ASP A 15 -40.82 15.75 -18.70
N SER A 16 -40.45 14.92 -19.70
CA SER A 16 -39.30 15.29 -20.58
C SER A 16 -39.00 14.39 -21.78
N HIS A 17 -38.74 15.01 -22.93
CA HIS A 17 -37.92 14.46 -24.01
C HIS A 17 -36.43 14.55 -23.63
N ALA A 18 -35.62 13.54 -23.98
CA ALA A 18 -34.16 13.57 -23.81
C ALA A 18 -33.49 14.75 -24.56
N ASN A 19 -34.19 15.36 -25.51
CA ASN A 19 -33.73 16.34 -26.49
C ASN A 19 -34.62 17.60 -26.57
N LYS A 20 -35.48 17.86 -25.57
CA LYS A 20 -36.34 19.07 -25.47
C LYS A 20 -37.26 19.37 -26.67
N GLN A 21 -37.56 18.38 -27.52
CA GLN A 21 -38.45 18.58 -28.68
C GLN A 21 -39.90 18.88 -28.23
N ALA A 22 -40.59 19.72 -29.00
CA ALA A 22 -41.99 20.07 -28.74
C ALA A 22 -42.91 18.91 -29.14
N CYS A 23 -44.02 18.71 -28.41
CA CYS A 23 -44.93 17.58 -28.58
C CYS A 23 -45.49 17.45 -30.01
N ASN A 24 -45.71 18.59 -30.67
CA ASN A 24 -46.22 18.70 -32.03
C ASN A 24 -45.21 18.34 -33.13
N SER A 25 -43.94 18.12 -32.79
CA SER A 25 -42.93 17.67 -33.76
C SER A 25 -43.13 16.21 -34.22
N CYS A 26 -43.90 15.43 -33.47
CA CYS A 26 -44.21 14.02 -33.77
C CYS A 26 -45.70 13.67 -33.58
N HIS A 27 -46.45 14.48 -32.81
CA HIS A 27 -47.91 14.39 -32.71
C HIS A 27 -48.55 15.44 -33.61
N GLU A 28 -48.62 15.15 -34.90
CA GLU A 28 -49.41 15.95 -35.84
C GLU A 28 -50.90 15.71 -35.58
N ASN A 29 -51.59 16.77 -35.17
CA ASN A 29 -53.04 16.98 -35.11
C ASN A 29 -53.95 15.83 -34.62
N ALA A 30 -54.60 16.11 -33.49
CA ALA A 30 -55.95 15.65 -33.14
C ALA A 30 -56.20 14.14 -32.87
N LYS A 31 -55.18 13.35 -32.53
CA LYS A 31 -55.41 12.08 -31.81
C LYS A 31 -55.22 12.28 -30.31
N PRO A 32 -56.06 11.70 -29.43
CA PRO A 32 -55.85 11.78 -28.00
C PRO A 32 -54.45 11.28 -27.68
N ILE A 33 -53.65 12.14 -27.05
CA ILE A 33 -52.36 11.80 -26.48
C ILE A 33 -52.61 10.56 -25.60
N PRO A 34 -52.02 9.38 -25.91
CA PRO A 34 -52.25 8.18 -25.12
C PRO A 34 -51.99 8.49 -23.65
N LYS A 35 -52.87 8.08 -22.74
CA LYS A 35 -52.66 8.31 -21.31
C LYS A 35 -51.29 7.76 -20.92
N HIS A 36 -50.41 8.71 -20.62
CA HIS A 36 -49.03 8.54 -20.21
C HIS A 36 -48.85 7.72 -18.93
N THR A 37 -49.95 7.51 -18.20
CA THR A 37 -50.04 6.60 -17.05
C THR A 37 -49.97 5.12 -17.43
N ALA A 38 -50.17 4.76 -18.70
CA ALA A 38 -50.00 3.40 -19.20
C ALA A 38 -48.53 3.03 -19.48
N PHE A 39 -47.62 4.01 -19.49
CA PHE A 39 -46.19 3.78 -19.60
C PHE A 39 -45.60 3.72 -18.19
N GLY A 40 -45.15 2.53 -17.80
CA GLY A 40 -44.73 2.19 -16.44
C GLY A 40 -43.66 3.13 -15.86
N LEU A 41 -43.53 3.06 -14.53
CA LEU A 41 -42.47 3.74 -13.76
C LEU A 41 -41.08 3.50 -14.38
N PRO A 42 -40.13 4.45 -14.24
CA PRO A 42 -38.79 4.29 -14.79
C PRO A 42 -38.18 2.97 -14.30
N ARG A 43 -37.82 2.11 -15.25
CA ARG A 43 -37.15 0.81 -15.03
C ARG A 43 -35.63 0.94 -15.04
N ASP A 44 -35.15 2.17 -15.16
CA ASP A 44 -33.75 2.54 -15.29
C ASP A 44 -33.08 2.50 -13.92
N CYS A 45 -32.01 1.72 -13.83
CA CYS A 45 -31.23 1.58 -12.61
C CYS A 45 -30.77 2.94 -12.07
N THR A 46 -30.19 3.79 -12.94
CA THR A 46 -29.61 5.08 -12.53
C THR A 46 -30.64 6.11 -12.04
N LYS A 47 -31.91 5.96 -12.44
CA LYS A 47 -33.00 6.86 -12.04
C LYS A 47 -33.55 6.49 -10.66
N CYS A 48 -33.80 5.20 -10.42
CA CYS A 48 -34.21 4.74 -9.09
C CYS A 48 -33.07 4.89 -8.07
N HIS A 49 -31.82 4.62 -8.46
CA HIS A 49 -30.64 4.67 -7.61
C HIS A 49 -29.96 6.04 -7.52
N ALA A 50 -30.63 7.14 -7.88
CA ALA A 50 -30.07 8.50 -7.85
C ALA A 50 -29.70 9.04 -6.44
N GLY A 51 -29.82 8.22 -5.40
CA GLY A 51 -29.45 8.53 -4.04
C GLY A 51 -29.51 7.31 -3.12
N THR A 52 -29.66 7.57 -1.83
CA THR A 52 -29.82 6.52 -0.81
C THR A 52 -31.23 5.93 -0.87
N ILE A 53 -31.34 4.61 -1.07
CA ILE A 53 -32.62 3.89 -1.00
C ILE A 53 -32.65 3.03 0.27
N GLY A 54 -33.56 3.35 1.19
CA GLY A 54 -33.72 2.58 2.43
C GLY A 54 -32.40 2.49 3.20
N LYS A 55 -31.94 1.27 3.51
CA LYS A 55 -30.64 1.01 4.17
C LYS A 55 -29.48 0.78 3.19
N ARG A 56 -29.61 1.04 1.88
CA ARG A 56 -28.51 0.89 0.92
C ARG A 56 -27.64 2.15 0.85
N MET A 57 -26.39 1.99 0.43
CA MET A 57 -25.48 3.11 0.18
C MET A 57 -25.93 3.95 -1.02
N ASP A 58 -25.48 5.21 -1.09
CA ASP A 58 -25.68 6.08 -2.26
C ASP A 58 -24.75 5.67 -3.42
N ILE A 59 -25.23 4.73 -4.22
CA ILE A 59 -24.48 4.09 -5.31
C ILE A 59 -24.13 5.09 -6.41
N MET A 60 -25.11 5.87 -6.88
CA MET A 60 -24.88 6.82 -7.98
C MET A 60 -24.04 8.00 -7.52
N GLY A 61 -24.19 8.47 -6.28
CA GLY A 61 -23.31 9.48 -5.70
C GLY A 61 -21.85 8.99 -5.58
N GLN A 62 -21.63 7.71 -5.32
CA GLN A 62 -20.28 7.11 -5.30
C GLN A 62 -19.67 6.98 -6.69
N LEU A 63 -20.43 6.48 -7.67
CA LEU A 63 -19.97 6.35 -9.07
C LEU A 63 -19.62 7.71 -9.69
N ARG A 64 -20.48 8.72 -9.48
CA ARG A 64 -20.30 10.06 -10.04
C ARG A 64 -19.25 10.90 -9.32
N SER A 65 -18.86 10.52 -8.09
CA SER A 65 -17.84 11.24 -7.35
C SER A 65 -16.45 10.79 -7.78
N ASN A 66 -15.95 9.70 -7.20
CA ASN A 66 -14.66 9.16 -7.57
C ASN A 66 -14.78 7.66 -7.77
N SER A 67 -14.72 7.22 -9.02
CA SER A 67 -14.71 5.81 -9.38
C SER A 67 -13.73 5.58 -10.52
N HIS A 68 -13.02 4.44 -10.46
CA HIS A 68 -12.25 3.97 -11.61
C HIS A 68 -12.98 2.96 -12.47
N HIS A 69 -14.22 2.59 -12.13
CA HIS A 69 -14.97 1.61 -12.91
C HIS A 69 -15.52 2.20 -14.20
N VAL A 70 -16.12 3.39 -14.15
CA VAL A 70 -16.65 4.08 -15.33
C VAL A 70 -15.93 5.41 -15.48
N GLN A 71 -15.25 5.60 -16.61
CA GLN A 71 -14.25 6.66 -16.79
C GLN A 71 -14.36 7.39 -18.13
N ARG A 72 -15.60 7.56 -18.60
CA ARG A 72 -15.90 8.36 -19.78
C ARG A 72 -15.56 9.82 -19.54
N ALA A 73 -15.10 10.52 -20.58
CA ALA A 73 -14.66 11.91 -20.48
C ALA A 73 -15.71 12.87 -19.90
N ASN A 74 -17.00 12.58 -20.14
CA ASN A 74 -18.14 13.36 -19.63
C ASN A 74 -18.59 12.92 -18.22
N GLY A 75 -17.94 11.94 -17.59
CA GLY A 75 -18.30 11.38 -16.29
C GLY A 75 -19.64 10.63 -16.29
N GLU A 76 -20.18 10.29 -17.47
CA GLU A 76 -21.49 9.69 -17.61
C GLU A 76 -21.49 8.20 -17.21
N VAL A 77 -22.45 7.86 -16.35
CA VAL A 77 -22.77 6.48 -15.96
C VAL A 77 -24.10 6.12 -16.62
N LYS A 78 -24.08 5.08 -17.44
CA LYS A 78 -25.23 4.60 -18.21
C LYS A 78 -25.91 3.45 -17.48
N ASN A 79 -27.20 3.25 -17.74
CA ASN A 79 -27.93 2.10 -17.23
C ASN A 79 -27.31 0.76 -17.64
N THR A 80 -26.74 0.70 -18.85
CA THR A 80 -26.05 -0.47 -19.39
C THR A 80 -24.75 -0.81 -18.65
N ASP A 81 -24.18 0.11 -17.87
CA ASP A 81 -23.00 -0.18 -17.04
C ASP A 81 -23.37 -1.14 -15.90
N CYS A 82 -24.59 -1.05 -15.38
CA CYS A 82 -25.09 -1.91 -14.31
C CYS A 82 -25.14 -3.38 -14.75
N TYR A 83 -25.47 -3.63 -16.03
CA TYR A 83 -25.52 -4.97 -16.63
C TYR A 83 -24.19 -5.71 -16.52
N GLN A 84 -23.07 -4.99 -16.63
CA GLN A 84 -21.75 -5.60 -16.60
C GLN A 84 -21.40 -6.22 -15.24
N CYS A 85 -22.03 -5.73 -14.17
CA CYS A 85 -21.74 -6.15 -12.80
C CYS A 85 -22.89 -6.92 -12.14
N HIS A 86 -24.14 -6.68 -12.56
CA HIS A 86 -25.34 -7.21 -11.92
C HIS A 86 -26.14 -8.10 -12.86
N TRP A 87 -26.61 -9.24 -12.35
CA TRP A 87 -27.65 -10.03 -13.00
C TRP A 87 -29.02 -9.35 -12.95
N GLU A 88 -29.19 -8.40 -12.03
CA GLU A 88 -30.42 -7.63 -11.81
C GLU A 88 -30.77 -6.65 -12.93
N ALA A 89 -29.86 -6.44 -13.88
CA ALA A 89 -30.05 -5.58 -15.04
C ALA A 89 -30.10 -6.41 -16.32
N THR A 90 -30.88 -5.97 -17.31
CA THR A 90 -30.88 -6.49 -18.69
C THR A 90 -29.76 -5.84 -19.50
N PRO A 91 -29.41 -6.36 -20.71
CA PRO A 91 -28.42 -5.74 -21.59
C PRO A 91 -28.73 -4.28 -21.95
N GLU A 92 -30.01 -3.90 -21.95
CA GLU A 92 -30.50 -2.54 -22.20
C GLU A 92 -30.42 -1.65 -20.94
N GLY A 93 -29.97 -2.17 -19.80
CA GLY A 93 -29.84 -1.44 -18.54
C GLY A 93 -31.14 -1.31 -17.73
N LEU A 94 -32.15 -2.11 -18.04
CA LEU A 94 -33.43 -2.11 -17.33
C LEU A 94 -33.43 -3.15 -16.21
N ILE A 95 -34.35 -3.00 -15.24
CA ILE A 95 -34.57 -4.04 -14.22
C ILE A 95 -34.95 -5.38 -14.88
N ASP A 96 -34.20 -6.44 -14.51
CA ASP A 96 -34.57 -7.84 -14.73
C ASP A 96 -35.23 -8.40 -13.46
N VAL A 97 -36.56 -8.53 -13.48
CA VAL A 97 -37.35 -9.03 -12.33
C VAL A 97 -37.15 -10.52 -12.03
N THR A 98 -36.39 -11.24 -12.85
CA THR A 98 -35.96 -12.61 -12.56
C THR A 98 -34.96 -12.63 -11.40
N TYR A 99 -34.11 -11.60 -11.33
CA TYR A 99 -33.00 -11.54 -10.38
C TYR A 99 -33.13 -10.35 -9.41
N HIS A 100 -33.70 -9.24 -9.85
CA HIS A 100 -33.89 -8.04 -9.02
C HIS A 100 -35.07 -8.22 -8.05
N GLU A 101 -34.76 -8.52 -6.79
CA GLU A 101 -35.76 -8.76 -5.74
C GLU A 101 -36.24 -7.47 -5.05
N GLY A 102 -35.48 -6.37 -5.14
CA GLY A 102 -35.77 -5.14 -4.40
C GLY A 102 -37.08 -4.47 -4.81
N TYR A 103 -37.44 -4.57 -6.09
CA TYR A 103 -38.66 -4.02 -6.68
C TYR A 103 -39.05 -4.82 -7.93
N ASN A 104 -40.34 -5.17 -8.03
CA ASN A 104 -40.89 -5.89 -9.16
C ASN A 104 -41.94 -5.03 -9.87
N TYR A 105 -41.61 -4.57 -11.07
CA TYR A 105 -42.49 -3.68 -11.85
C TYR A 105 -43.70 -4.40 -12.47
N LYS A 106 -43.76 -5.74 -12.48
CA LYS A 106 -44.90 -6.49 -13.00
C LYS A 106 -46.08 -6.49 -12.03
N ASN A 107 -45.81 -6.44 -10.73
CA ASN A 107 -46.82 -6.48 -9.67
C ASN A 107 -46.70 -5.36 -8.63
N TYR A 108 -45.76 -4.42 -8.83
CA TYR A 108 -45.49 -3.26 -7.98
C TYR A 108 -45.12 -3.60 -6.52
N SER A 109 -44.61 -4.81 -6.28
CA SER A 109 -44.11 -5.22 -4.95
C SER A 109 -42.67 -4.75 -4.71
N SER A 110 -42.31 -4.56 -3.44
CA SER A 110 -40.96 -4.16 -3.01
C SER A 110 -40.49 -4.98 -1.82
N VAL A 111 -39.24 -5.41 -1.85
CA VAL A 111 -38.60 -6.13 -0.74
C VAL A 111 -37.44 -5.29 -0.23
N LYS A 112 -37.51 -4.89 1.05
CA LYS A 112 -36.43 -4.15 1.71
C LYS A 112 -35.26 -5.08 1.99
N ASN A 113 -34.03 -4.58 1.78
CA ASN A 113 -32.78 -5.28 2.09
C ASN A 113 -32.62 -6.64 1.38
N ALA A 114 -33.25 -6.82 0.22
CA ALA A 114 -33.08 -8.02 -0.58
C ALA A 114 -31.60 -8.25 -0.97
N LYS A 115 -31.27 -9.49 -1.34
CA LYS A 115 -29.93 -9.79 -1.86
C LYS A 115 -29.65 -9.04 -3.16
N VAL A 116 -28.38 -9.02 -3.53
CA VAL A 116 -27.87 -8.50 -4.79
C VAL A 116 -27.20 -9.65 -5.54
N ASP A 117 -27.55 -9.84 -6.79
CA ASP A 117 -26.98 -10.86 -7.65
C ASP A 117 -25.87 -10.27 -8.55
N LEU A 118 -24.63 -10.60 -8.22
CA LEU A 118 -23.41 -10.10 -8.87
C LEU A 118 -22.89 -11.08 -9.92
N VAL A 119 -22.40 -10.55 -11.04
CA VAL A 119 -21.85 -11.32 -12.16
C VAL A 119 -20.41 -11.76 -11.88
N VAL A 120 -20.09 -13.03 -12.08
CA VAL A 120 -18.70 -13.50 -12.14
C VAL A 120 -18.30 -13.64 -13.60
N TRP A 121 -17.38 -12.80 -14.04
CA TRP A 121 -16.93 -12.79 -15.44
C TRP A 121 -16.17 -14.07 -15.81
N LYS A 122 -16.37 -14.49 -17.06
CA LYS A 122 -15.58 -15.52 -17.73
C LYS A 122 -14.44 -14.87 -18.52
N PRO A 123 -13.48 -15.66 -19.04
CA PRO A 123 -12.46 -15.15 -19.95
C PRO A 123 -13.06 -14.30 -21.08
N ASN A 124 -12.72 -13.02 -21.09
CA ASN A 124 -13.10 -11.99 -22.06
C ASN A 124 -14.60 -11.76 -22.28
N VAL A 125 -15.48 -12.36 -21.46
CA VAL A 125 -16.92 -12.30 -21.73
C VAL A 125 -17.77 -12.36 -20.46
N ARG A 126 -18.83 -11.56 -20.46
CA ARG A 126 -19.91 -11.65 -19.48
C ARG A 126 -20.68 -12.97 -19.71
N PRO A 127 -20.91 -13.81 -18.69
CA PRO A 127 -21.72 -15.01 -18.84
C PRO A 127 -23.18 -14.70 -19.26
N THR A 128 -23.79 -15.63 -19.98
CA THR A 128 -25.20 -15.57 -20.45
C THR A 128 -26.15 -16.47 -19.66
N PHE A 129 -25.62 -17.29 -18.75
CA PHE A 129 -26.42 -18.16 -17.87
C PHE A 129 -26.13 -17.87 -16.40
N TYR A 130 -27.15 -18.06 -15.57
CA TYR A 130 -27.10 -17.84 -14.14
C TYR A 130 -26.93 -19.17 -13.38
N ASN A 131 -25.82 -19.35 -12.68
CA ASN A 131 -25.60 -20.45 -11.74
C ASN A 131 -24.55 -20.09 -10.69
N THR A 132 -24.16 -21.05 -9.83
CA THR A 132 -23.19 -20.84 -8.74
C THR A 132 -21.77 -20.49 -9.19
N THR A 133 -21.43 -20.66 -10.48
CA THR A 133 -20.11 -20.31 -11.05
C THR A 133 -20.10 -18.94 -11.73
N THR A 134 -21.27 -18.44 -12.15
CA THR A 134 -21.42 -17.17 -12.88
C THR A 134 -22.13 -16.09 -12.07
N ALA A 135 -22.67 -16.44 -10.90
CA ALA A 135 -23.38 -15.53 -10.02
C ALA A 135 -22.95 -15.66 -8.57
N ILE A 136 -22.90 -14.51 -7.89
CA ILE A 136 -22.69 -14.41 -6.45
C ILE A 136 -23.89 -13.68 -5.83
N LYS A 137 -24.43 -14.26 -4.75
CA LYS A 137 -25.50 -13.65 -3.95
C LYS A 137 -24.91 -12.88 -2.76
N PHE A 138 -24.95 -11.56 -2.83
CA PHE A 138 -24.50 -10.67 -1.76
C PHE A 138 -25.68 -10.17 -0.90
N LEU A 139 -25.56 -10.28 0.42
CA LEU A 139 -26.56 -9.81 1.36
C LEU A 139 -25.96 -8.78 2.34
N ALA A 140 -26.36 -7.52 2.18
CA ALA A 140 -25.84 -6.42 2.99
C ALA A 140 -26.13 -6.57 4.50
N SER A 141 -27.20 -7.28 4.88
CA SER A 141 -27.51 -7.52 6.30
C SER A 141 -26.55 -8.47 7.01
N ASN A 142 -25.70 -9.19 6.27
CA ASN A 142 -24.66 -10.04 6.86
C ASN A 142 -23.39 -9.25 7.21
N ILE A 143 -23.23 -8.03 6.67
CA ILE A 143 -22.14 -7.13 7.07
C ILE A 143 -22.46 -6.59 8.48
N GLY A 144 -21.45 -6.52 9.35
CA GLY A 144 -21.59 -6.20 10.76
C GLY A 144 -22.01 -7.37 11.66
N THR A 145 -22.03 -8.60 11.12
CA THR A 145 -22.47 -9.82 11.84
C THR A 145 -21.38 -10.89 11.85
N GLY A 146 -21.61 -12.01 12.55
CA GLY A 146 -20.70 -13.17 12.50
C GLY A 146 -20.46 -13.74 11.10
N SER A 147 -21.36 -13.47 10.15
CA SER A 147 -21.27 -13.91 8.75
C SER A 147 -20.50 -12.95 7.84
N GLU A 148 -20.06 -11.79 8.35
CA GLU A 148 -19.48 -10.71 7.54
C GLU A 148 -18.32 -11.18 6.67
N ARG A 149 -17.42 -12.01 7.20
CA ARG A 149 -16.21 -12.39 6.46
C ARG A 149 -16.49 -13.31 5.29
N ALA A 150 -17.41 -14.26 5.45
CA ALA A 150 -17.90 -15.07 4.35
C ALA A 150 -18.62 -14.20 3.30
N GLU A 151 -19.38 -13.19 3.75
CA GLU A 151 -20.09 -12.28 2.86
C GLU A 151 -19.14 -11.36 2.06
N ALA A 152 -18.11 -10.82 2.70
CA ALA A 152 -17.10 -10.00 2.03
C ALA A 152 -16.28 -10.82 1.03
N ALA A 153 -15.98 -12.09 1.33
CA ALA A 153 -15.25 -12.99 0.43
C ALA A 153 -16.00 -13.28 -0.88
N LYS A 154 -17.34 -13.33 -0.83
CA LYS A 154 -18.17 -13.42 -2.04
C LYS A 154 -17.94 -12.24 -2.98
N VAL A 155 -17.86 -11.01 -2.45
CA VAL A 155 -17.59 -9.80 -3.24
C VAL A 155 -16.17 -9.84 -3.83
N THR A 156 -15.18 -10.33 -3.06
CA THR A 156 -13.83 -10.57 -3.59
C THR A 156 -13.85 -11.46 -4.83
N ASN A 157 -14.64 -12.55 -4.82
CA ASN A 157 -14.77 -13.43 -5.99
C ASN A 157 -15.37 -12.72 -7.22
N HIS A 158 -16.35 -11.84 -7.02
CA HIS A 158 -16.87 -10.98 -8.09
C HIS A 158 -15.77 -10.06 -8.65
N CYS A 159 -15.08 -9.32 -7.78
CA CYS A 159 -14.03 -8.38 -8.18
C CYS A 159 -12.90 -9.05 -8.94
N ILE A 160 -12.34 -10.14 -8.42
CA ILE A 160 -11.21 -10.84 -9.05
C ILE A 160 -11.61 -11.71 -10.23
N GLY A 161 -12.91 -11.94 -10.45
CA GLY A 161 -13.43 -12.50 -11.70
C GLY A 161 -13.23 -11.50 -12.85
N CYS A 162 -13.61 -10.23 -12.62
CA CYS A 162 -13.39 -9.14 -13.59
C CYS A 162 -11.91 -8.73 -13.68
N HIS A 163 -11.23 -8.52 -12.55
CA HIS A 163 -9.80 -8.17 -12.51
C HIS A 163 -8.87 -9.39 -12.54
N SER A 164 -9.13 -10.31 -13.49
CA SER A 164 -8.35 -11.53 -13.72
C SER A 164 -7.39 -11.39 -14.90
N ASP A 165 -6.39 -12.28 -14.98
CA ASP A 165 -5.43 -12.27 -16.11
C ASP A 165 -6.13 -12.44 -17.46
N GLN A 166 -7.23 -13.20 -17.48
CA GLN A 166 -8.02 -13.49 -18.67
C GLN A 166 -8.84 -12.29 -19.17
N ASN A 167 -9.05 -11.28 -18.33
CA ASN A 167 -9.89 -10.12 -18.61
C ASN A 167 -9.10 -8.81 -18.64
N ASN A 168 -7.77 -8.91 -18.54
CA ASN A 168 -6.84 -7.79 -18.49
C ASN A 168 -7.02 -6.77 -19.64
N ASP A 169 -7.47 -7.24 -20.80
CA ASP A 169 -7.66 -6.46 -22.03
C ASP A 169 -9.12 -6.24 -22.41
N THR A 170 -10.05 -6.67 -21.57
CA THR A 170 -11.48 -6.49 -21.82
C THR A 170 -11.89 -5.04 -21.57
N ASP A 171 -12.44 -4.38 -22.59
CA ASP A 171 -13.16 -3.11 -22.44
C ASP A 171 -14.59 -3.41 -21.96
N VAL A 172 -14.76 -3.47 -20.65
CA VAL A 172 -16.03 -3.89 -20.01
C VAL A 172 -17.14 -2.85 -20.21
N PHE A 173 -16.79 -1.57 -20.22
CA PHE A 173 -17.77 -0.47 -20.21
C PHE A 173 -17.83 0.29 -21.53
N GLY A 174 -17.05 -0.09 -22.54
CA GLY A 174 -16.98 0.64 -23.81
C GLY A 174 -16.42 2.05 -23.63
N ASP A 175 -15.52 2.24 -22.67
CA ASP A 175 -14.86 3.52 -22.38
C ASP A 175 -13.36 3.48 -22.66
N CYS A 176 -12.90 2.45 -23.38
CA CYS A 176 -11.52 2.17 -23.74
C CYS A 176 -10.61 1.94 -22.52
N LYS A 177 -11.17 1.64 -21.34
CA LYS A 177 -10.39 1.27 -20.15
C LYS A 177 -10.48 -0.23 -19.91
N THR A 178 -9.35 -0.79 -19.53
CA THR A 178 -9.24 -2.22 -19.22
C THR A 178 -8.85 -2.43 -17.75
N PRO A 179 -9.14 -3.60 -17.15
CA PRO A 179 -8.80 -3.89 -15.76
C PRO A 179 -7.32 -3.70 -15.39
N ARG A 180 -6.40 -3.79 -16.35
CA ARG A 180 -4.96 -3.60 -16.11
C ARG A 180 -4.46 -2.17 -16.31
N GLN A 181 -5.30 -1.26 -16.80
CA GLN A 181 -4.89 0.11 -17.22
C GLN A 181 -4.07 0.84 -16.15
N TYR A 182 -4.42 0.65 -14.88
CA TYR A 182 -3.78 1.33 -13.75
C TYR A 182 -2.83 0.45 -12.92
N ALA A 183 -2.68 -0.82 -13.31
CA ALA A 183 -1.67 -1.68 -12.71
C ALA A 183 -0.28 -1.16 -13.10
N TRP A 184 0.57 -0.95 -12.09
CA TRP A 184 1.90 -0.37 -12.27
C TRP A 184 2.83 -1.20 -13.17
N ASP A 185 2.50 -2.48 -13.33
CA ASP A 185 3.22 -3.52 -14.06
C ASP A 185 2.32 -4.23 -15.09
N ARG A 186 1.10 -3.73 -15.31
CA ARG A 186 0.08 -4.32 -16.21
C ARG A 186 -0.36 -5.75 -15.85
N SER A 187 -0.02 -6.28 -14.68
CA SER A 187 -0.55 -7.58 -14.21
C SER A 187 -1.94 -7.43 -13.59
N SER A 188 -2.71 -8.52 -13.55
CA SER A 188 -4.05 -8.47 -12.94
C SER A 188 -3.99 -8.31 -11.42
N VAL A 189 -5.11 -7.89 -10.82
CA VAL A 189 -5.25 -7.89 -9.35
C VAL A 189 -5.31 -9.32 -8.84
N ALA A 190 -6.03 -10.20 -9.54
CA ALA A 190 -6.20 -11.60 -9.15
C ALA A 190 -4.86 -12.34 -9.06
N SER A 191 -3.95 -12.15 -10.03
CA SER A 191 -2.65 -12.84 -10.04
C SER A 191 -1.75 -12.41 -8.90
N ARG A 192 -1.95 -11.22 -8.33
CA ARG A 192 -1.27 -10.74 -7.11
C ARG A 192 -1.97 -11.21 -5.84
N TYR A 193 -3.28 -11.05 -5.78
CA TYR A 193 -4.09 -11.34 -4.60
C TYR A 193 -4.19 -12.82 -4.27
N LYS A 194 -4.36 -13.69 -5.28
CA LYS A 194 -4.55 -15.13 -5.06
C LYS A 194 -3.25 -15.90 -4.78
N GLN A 195 -2.10 -15.23 -4.70
CA GLN A 195 -0.83 -15.93 -4.50
C GLN A 195 -0.74 -16.55 -3.11
N THR A 196 -0.55 -17.86 -3.08
CA THR A 196 -0.33 -18.63 -1.85
C THR A 196 1.16 -18.84 -1.54
N GLY A 197 2.04 -18.52 -2.51
CA GLY A 197 3.48 -18.64 -2.35
C GLY A 197 4.02 -17.80 -1.18
N THR A 198 5.11 -18.29 -0.59
CA THR A 198 5.77 -17.63 0.55
C THR A 198 7.27 -17.59 0.34
N THR A 199 7.94 -16.74 1.12
CA THR A 199 9.41 -16.65 1.17
C THR A 199 9.86 -16.31 2.58
N THR A 200 11.08 -16.67 2.94
CA THR A 200 11.69 -16.20 4.20
C THR A 200 12.04 -14.72 4.08
N TRP A 201 11.65 -13.92 5.07
CA TRP A 201 11.92 -12.48 5.10
C TRP A 201 13.43 -12.17 5.14
N GLY A 202 14.16 -12.84 6.05
CA GLY A 202 15.60 -12.73 6.18
C GLY A 202 16.34 -13.65 5.23
N LYS A 203 16.94 -13.06 4.18
CA LYS A 203 17.71 -13.80 3.16
C LYS A 203 19.00 -14.45 3.68
N TYR A 204 19.44 -14.02 4.86
CA TYR A 204 20.62 -14.55 5.56
C TYR A 204 20.29 -15.08 6.96
N ALA A 205 19.03 -15.43 7.25
CA ALA A 205 18.63 -15.82 8.60
C ALA A 205 19.34 -17.09 9.12
N GLY A 206 19.90 -17.92 8.24
CA GLY A 206 20.74 -19.08 8.59
C GLY A 206 22.23 -18.77 8.79
N THR A 207 22.68 -17.54 8.55
CA THR A 207 24.08 -17.14 8.80
C THR A 207 24.26 -16.90 10.30
N ALA A 208 25.26 -17.56 10.91
CA ALA A 208 25.47 -17.57 12.36
C ALA A 208 25.44 -16.17 13.02
N ASN A 209 26.08 -15.18 12.40
CA ASN A 209 26.21 -13.84 12.95
C ASN A 209 25.22 -12.81 12.36
N ALA A 210 24.33 -13.22 11.46
CA ALA A 210 23.30 -12.33 10.89
C ALA A 210 22.12 -12.11 11.85
N ALA A 211 21.30 -11.09 11.55
CA ALA A 211 20.04 -10.85 12.22
C ALA A 211 19.06 -11.99 11.96
N LYS A 212 18.42 -12.49 13.02
CA LYS A 212 17.54 -13.68 12.99
C LYS A 212 16.13 -13.37 12.46
N LYS A 213 16.04 -12.85 11.24
CA LYS A 213 14.78 -12.50 10.56
C LYS A 213 14.13 -13.71 9.87
N ASN A 214 14.14 -14.87 10.53
CA ASN A 214 13.52 -16.07 10.01
C ASN A 214 12.01 -16.00 10.23
N GLN A 215 11.30 -15.34 9.31
CA GLN A 215 9.85 -15.18 9.34
C GLN A 215 9.32 -15.53 7.95
N THR A 216 8.31 -16.38 7.90
CA THR A 216 7.60 -16.66 6.64
C THR A 216 6.79 -15.44 6.23
N LYS A 217 6.93 -15.01 4.98
CA LYS A 217 6.18 -13.92 4.38
C LYS A 217 5.43 -14.43 3.17
N ALA A 218 4.15 -14.13 3.09
CA ALA A 218 3.36 -14.43 1.90
C ALA A 218 3.67 -13.42 0.79
N PHE A 219 3.61 -13.87 -0.45
CA PHE A 219 3.65 -12.96 -1.60
C PHE A 219 2.37 -12.14 -1.73
N SER A 220 1.25 -12.62 -1.19
CA SER A 220 0.07 -11.78 -0.92
C SER A 220 -0.20 -11.70 0.59
N ALA A 221 0.31 -10.67 1.25
CA ALA A 221 0.05 -10.47 2.69
C ALA A 221 -1.44 -10.26 3.01
N HIS A 222 -2.25 -9.77 2.05
CA HIS A 222 -3.70 -9.59 2.22
C HIS A 222 -4.50 -10.82 1.79
N GLY A 223 -4.15 -11.46 0.67
CA GLY A 223 -4.84 -12.67 0.20
C GLY A 223 -4.43 -13.96 0.93
N ASN A 224 -3.23 -13.99 1.50
CA ASN A 224 -2.69 -15.10 2.29
C ASN A 224 -2.13 -14.58 3.64
N ALA A 225 -3.00 -13.89 4.40
CA ALA A 225 -2.64 -13.27 5.67
C ALA A 225 -2.20 -14.28 6.74
N THR A 226 -2.70 -15.52 6.68
CA THR A 226 -2.36 -16.58 7.63
C THR A 226 -0.90 -17.02 7.52
N ALA A 227 -0.34 -17.05 6.31
CA ALA A 227 1.08 -17.36 6.09
C ALA A 227 2.00 -16.13 6.18
N ASN A 228 1.46 -14.93 6.44
CA ASN A 228 2.24 -13.70 6.53
C ASN A 228 2.67 -13.40 7.97
N GLN A 229 3.72 -14.08 8.43
CA GLN A 229 4.29 -13.88 9.76
C GLN A 229 5.04 -12.55 9.87
N GLY A 230 5.35 -12.14 11.09
CA GLY A 230 6.22 -11.01 11.36
C GLY A 230 5.93 -10.36 12.71
N GLY A 231 6.58 -9.25 12.98
CA GLY A 231 6.53 -8.59 14.28
C GLY A 231 7.91 -8.07 14.62
N TRP A 232 8.13 -7.78 15.89
CA TRP A 232 9.43 -7.43 16.44
C TRP A 232 9.38 -7.55 17.96
N SER A 233 10.54 -7.71 18.59
CA SER A 233 10.67 -7.81 20.04
C SER A 233 11.09 -6.47 20.63
N THR A 234 10.47 -6.04 21.74
CA THR A 234 10.95 -4.90 22.54
C THR A 234 12.31 -5.17 23.18
N GLN A 235 12.61 -6.44 23.52
CA GLN A 235 13.88 -6.85 24.12
C GLN A 235 15.04 -7.00 23.10
N SER A 236 14.85 -7.83 22.07
CA SER A 236 15.89 -8.19 21.10
C SER A 236 15.77 -7.52 19.72
N GLY A 237 14.72 -6.72 19.48
CA GLY A 237 14.48 -6.08 18.19
C GLY A 237 14.26 -7.10 17.07
N TYR A 238 15.18 -7.09 16.09
CA TYR A 238 15.27 -8.08 15.02
C TYR A 238 16.48 -9.01 15.14
N ASP A 239 17.27 -8.88 16.21
CA ASP A 239 18.53 -9.61 16.38
C ASP A 239 18.30 -11.00 16.98
N GLY A 240 17.19 -11.16 17.71
CA GLY A 240 16.76 -12.42 18.33
C GLY A 240 15.53 -13.02 17.68
N VAL A 241 14.86 -13.92 18.41
CA VAL A 241 13.60 -14.52 17.99
C VAL A 241 12.54 -13.43 17.85
N ILE A 242 11.90 -13.36 16.68
CA ILE A 242 10.84 -12.40 16.40
C ILE A 242 9.50 -13.07 16.74
N PRO A 243 8.73 -12.54 17.71
CA PRO A 243 7.40 -13.05 17.97
C PRO A 243 6.51 -12.77 16.75
N ASN A 244 5.76 -13.78 16.33
CA ASN A 244 4.80 -13.60 15.25
C ASN A 244 3.54 -12.93 15.80
N THR A 245 3.37 -11.65 15.48
CA THR A 245 2.22 -10.84 15.83
C THR A 245 1.38 -10.41 14.63
N ARG A 246 1.76 -10.88 13.42
CA ARG A 246 1.26 -10.37 12.14
C ARG A 246 0.44 -11.35 11.33
N SER A 247 0.65 -12.65 11.51
CA SER A 247 -0.18 -13.63 10.82
C SER A 247 -1.63 -13.43 11.27
N GLY A 248 -2.49 -13.05 10.35
CA GLY A 248 -3.91 -13.00 10.60
C GLY A 248 -4.50 -14.40 10.69
N THR A 249 -5.76 -14.49 11.11
CA THR A 249 -6.57 -15.71 10.99
C THR A 249 -7.38 -15.71 9.69
N GLN A 250 -7.51 -14.56 9.04
CA GLN A 250 -8.33 -14.39 7.84
C GLN A 250 -7.69 -13.42 6.85
N ALA A 251 -7.92 -13.65 5.55
CA ALA A 251 -7.53 -12.72 4.49
C ALA A 251 -8.23 -11.35 4.63
N VAL A 252 -7.59 -10.31 4.12
CA VAL A 252 -8.22 -9.00 3.90
C VAL A 252 -8.95 -9.07 2.56
N GLN A 253 -10.26 -8.88 2.57
CA GLN A 253 -11.12 -8.95 1.38
C GLN A 253 -11.08 -7.63 0.61
N CYS A 254 -11.34 -7.68 -0.70
CA CYS A 254 -11.42 -6.48 -1.54
C CYS A 254 -12.45 -5.49 -0.97
N TYR A 255 -13.57 -6.00 -0.47
CA TYR A 255 -14.65 -5.19 0.11
C TYR A 255 -14.29 -4.54 1.45
N ASP A 256 -13.25 -5.01 2.16
CA ASP A 256 -12.79 -4.36 3.38
C ASP A 256 -12.12 -3.02 3.02
N CYS A 257 -11.38 -3.00 1.90
CA CYS A 257 -10.64 -1.82 1.46
C CYS A 257 -11.41 -0.94 0.47
N HIS A 258 -12.35 -1.52 -0.27
CA HIS A 258 -13.01 -0.84 -1.37
C HIS A 258 -14.52 -0.73 -1.20
N SER A 259 -15.05 0.43 -1.61
CA SER A 259 -16.45 0.56 -1.97
C SER A 259 -16.64 0.04 -3.39
N SER A 260 -17.71 -0.73 -3.66
CA SER A 260 -17.91 -1.40 -4.95
C SER A 260 -18.20 -0.47 -6.12
N HIS A 261 -18.64 0.77 -5.85
CA HIS A 261 -19.14 1.69 -6.86
C HIS A 261 -18.27 2.96 -7.01
N GLY A 262 -17.33 3.17 -6.10
CA GLY A 262 -16.60 4.43 -5.98
C GLY A 262 -16.68 4.97 -4.57
N SER A 263 -16.17 6.18 -4.36
CA SER A 263 -16.06 6.79 -3.04
C SER A 263 -16.21 8.28 -3.12
N LYS A 264 -16.88 8.88 -2.14
CA LYS A 264 -16.94 10.35 -2.03
C LYS A 264 -15.68 10.93 -1.37
N VAL A 265 -14.64 10.13 -1.12
CA VAL A 265 -13.37 10.59 -0.50
C VAL A 265 -12.69 11.65 -1.35
N ASN A 266 -12.46 12.83 -0.77
CA ASN A 266 -11.86 13.96 -1.46
C ASN A 266 -10.32 13.86 -1.47
N GLY A 267 -9.71 14.53 -2.45
CA GLY A 267 -8.25 14.67 -2.55
C GLY A 267 -7.57 13.50 -3.26
N THR A 268 -6.30 13.28 -2.93
CA THR A 268 -5.50 12.20 -3.53
C THR A 268 -5.80 10.88 -2.82
N THR A 269 -6.33 9.91 -3.55
CA THR A 269 -6.74 8.59 -3.03
C THR A 269 -5.95 7.43 -3.62
N THR A 270 -5.25 7.66 -4.74
CA THR A 270 -4.49 6.64 -5.45
C THR A 270 -3.20 7.18 -6.06
N SER A 271 -2.25 6.29 -6.40
CA SER A 271 -0.96 6.67 -6.98
C SER A 271 -1.02 6.96 -8.49
N TYR A 272 -2.05 6.46 -9.17
CA TYR A 272 -2.25 6.66 -10.61
C TYR A 272 -3.10 7.90 -10.90
N VAL A 273 -2.98 8.42 -12.12
CA VAL A 273 -3.81 9.52 -12.63
C VAL A 273 -4.97 8.93 -13.43
N THR A 274 -6.19 9.34 -13.13
CA THR A 274 -7.40 8.92 -13.85
C THR A 274 -7.63 9.72 -15.14
N PHE A 275 -8.63 9.33 -15.92
CA PHE A 275 -8.98 9.96 -17.21
C PHE A 275 -9.18 11.49 -17.14
N ASN A 276 -9.58 12.02 -15.98
CA ASN A 276 -9.80 13.45 -15.75
C ASN A 276 -8.55 14.20 -15.25
N GLY A 277 -7.36 13.59 -15.30
CA GLY A 277 -6.11 14.23 -14.89
C GLY A 277 -5.88 14.31 -13.37
N THR A 278 -6.73 13.70 -12.56
CA THR A 278 -6.64 13.76 -11.09
C THR A 278 -6.20 12.41 -10.47
N LYS A 279 -5.86 12.40 -9.18
CA LYS A 279 -5.48 11.19 -8.41
C LYS A 279 -6.56 10.75 -7.42
N ASN A 280 -7.83 10.99 -7.75
CA ASN A 280 -8.96 10.76 -6.85
C ASN A 280 -9.72 9.45 -7.11
N GLY A 281 -9.47 8.74 -8.22
CA GLY A 281 -10.25 7.56 -8.61
C GLY A 281 -10.02 6.27 -7.82
N GLY A 282 -9.30 6.31 -6.69
CA GLY A 282 -9.26 5.19 -5.76
C GLY A 282 -10.62 4.98 -5.12
N ASN A 283 -11.21 3.79 -5.27
CA ASN A 283 -12.49 3.43 -4.67
C ASN A 283 -12.32 3.12 -3.17
N LEU A 284 -11.78 4.06 -2.40
CA LEU A 284 -11.51 3.89 -0.97
C LEU A 284 -12.80 3.62 -0.21
N LYS A 285 -12.71 2.80 0.84
CA LYS A 285 -13.88 2.42 1.60
C LYS A 285 -14.57 3.63 2.21
N GLU A 286 -15.87 3.66 2.07
CA GLU A 286 -16.78 4.61 2.68
C GLU A 286 -18.00 3.85 3.22
N THR A 287 -18.40 4.14 4.46
CA THR A 287 -19.57 3.54 5.10
C THR A 287 -20.43 4.62 5.75
N GLN A 288 -21.72 4.32 5.93
CA GLN A 288 -22.64 5.16 6.68
C GLN A 288 -23.33 4.31 7.74
N ALA A 289 -23.39 4.80 8.98
CA ALA A 289 -24.05 4.10 10.06
C ALA A 289 -25.52 3.79 9.71
N GLY A 290 -25.92 2.54 9.95
CA GLY A 290 -27.26 2.04 9.62
C GLY A 290 -27.51 1.72 8.14
N LYS A 291 -26.50 1.89 7.27
CA LYS A 291 -26.56 1.55 5.84
C LYS A 291 -25.58 0.44 5.49
N GLY A 292 -25.97 -0.44 4.56
CA GLY A 292 -25.11 -1.50 4.03
C GLY A 292 -24.63 -2.53 5.07
N GLY A 293 -25.30 -2.60 6.23
CA GLY A 293 -24.91 -3.41 7.38
C GLY A 293 -23.89 -2.76 8.34
N TYR A 294 -23.41 -1.55 8.04
CA TYR A 294 -22.39 -0.90 8.88
C TYR A 294 -23.01 -0.22 10.11
N ALA A 295 -22.40 -0.44 11.27
CA ALA A 295 -22.76 0.22 12.52
C ALA A 295 -22.18 1.65 12.64
N MET A 296 -21.20 1.99 11.81
CA MET A 296 -20.45 3.24 11.88
C MET A 296 -20.38 3.95 10.52
N THR A 297 -20.30 5.28 10.59
CA THR A 297 -19.94 6.12 9.46
C THR A 297 -18.43 6.24 9.42
N TYR A 298 -17.83 5.81 8.30
CA TYR A 298 -16.38 5.85 8.11
C TYR A 298 -16.06 6.39 6.72
N LYS A 299 -14.99 7.17 6.66
CA LYS A 299 -14.41 7.67 5.42
C LYS A 299 -12.93 7.91 5.66
N ALA A 300 -12.09 7.40 4.76
CA ALA A 300 -10.65 7.62 4.85
C ALA A 300 -10.32 9.12 4.89
N SER A 301 -9.42 9.52 5.79
CA SER A 301 -9.03 10.91 5.98
C SER A 301 -7.55 11.15 5.70
N SER A 302 -7.22 12.37 5.30
CA SER A 302 -5.84 12.85 5.16
C SER A 302 -5.34 13.50 6.46
N ASN A 303 -4.03 13.62 6.57
CA ASN A 303 -3.39 14.61 7.43
C ASN A 303 -2.76 15.69 6.54
N PRO A 304 -3.48 16.80 6.26
CA PRO A 304 -3.00 17.83 5.34
C PRO A 304 -2.02 18.81 5.99
N ASP A 305 -1.81 18.73 7.31
CA ASP A 305 -0.98 19.67 8.04
C ASP A 305 0.49 19.58 7.57
N ALA A 306 0.94 20.60 6.84
CA ALA A 306 2.32 20.68 6.36
C ALA A 306 3.34 20.87 7.49
N SER A 307 2.91 21.33 8.68
CA SER A 307 3.76 21.46 9.86
C SER A 307 3.99 20.12 10.55
N SER A 308 3.04 19.18 10.48
CA SER A 308 3.18 17.79 10.91
C SER A 308 4.43 17.14 10.33
N VAL A 309 5.05 16.24 11.08
CA VAL A 309 6.20 15.45 10.59
C VAL A 309 5.81 14.39 9.57
N ASN A 310 4.52 14.08 9.48
CA ASN A 310 3.97 13.13 8.51
C ASN A 310 2.63 13.63 7.93
N PRO A 311 2.67 14.59 7.00
CA PRO A 311 1.51 14.86 6.16
C PRO A 311 1.23 13.64 5.29
N TYR A 312 -0.04 13.28 5.11
CA TYR A 312 -0.42 12.14 4.26
C TYR A 312 -1.80 12.34 3.65
N ASN A 313 -2.04 11.65 2.53
CA ASN A 313 -3.31 11.71 1.81
C ASN A 313 -4.24 10.55 2.19
N ALA A 314 -5.52 10.66 1.82
CA ALA A 314 -6.57 9.76 2.31
C ALA A 314 -6.30 8.27 2.02
N GLY A 315 -5.65 7.95 0.89
CA GLY A 315 -5.25 6.57 0.58
C GLY A 315 -4.29 5.97 1.62
N ALA A 316 -3.35 6.75 2.18
CA ALA A 316 -2.52 6.31 3.29
C ALA A 316 -3.29 6.26 4.61
N GLY A 317 -4.21 7.21 4.83
CA GLY A 317 -5.09 7.24 6.00
C GLY A 317 -5.82 5.91 6.22
N GLN A 318 -6.44 5.37 5.16
CA GLN A 318 -7.10 4.06 5.24
C GLN A 318 -6.15 2.92 5.61
N CYS A 319 -4.93 2.91 5.06
CA CYS A 319 -3.93 1.91 5.40
C CYS A 319 -3.59 1.97 6.89
N PHE A 320 -3.35 3.19 7.41
CA PHE A 320 -3.08 3.40 8.84
C PHE A 320 -4.24 3.00 9.72
N ASP A 321 -5.46 3.37 9.35
CA ASP A 321 -6.65 3.06 10.12
C ASP A 321 -6.88 1.54 10.20
N CYS A 322 -6.62 0.80 9.12
CA CYS A 322 -6.62 -0.67 9.15
C CYS A 322 -5.49 -1.26 10.00
N HIS A 323 -4.27 -0.77 9.79
CA HIS A 323 -3.07 -1.35 10.42
C HIS A 323 -2.95 -1.03 11.92
N LEU A 324 -3.54 0.07 12.39
CA LEU A 324 -3.29 0.59 13.74
C LEU A 324 -4.52 0.50 14.65
N THR A 325 -5.73 0.37 14.09
CA THR A 325 -6.94 0.20 14.90
C THR A 325 -7.12 -1.26 15.29
N LYS A 326 -7.16 -1.54 16.60
CA LYS A 326 -7.25 -2.91 17.12
C LYS A 326 -8.59 -3.57 16.81
N ASN A 327 -9.67 -2.87 17.11
CA ASN A 327 -11.04 -3.39 16.99
C ASN A 327 -11.88 -2.48 16.11
N SER A 328 -12.87 -3.04 15.41
CA SER A 328 -13.93 -2.27 14.77
C SER A 328 -14.64 -1.35 15.77
N GLY A 329 -15.10 -0.20 15.29
CA GLY A 329 -15.82 0.79 16.09
C GLY A 329 -15.79 2.16 15.40
N THR A 330 -14.66 2.86 15.52
CA THR A 330 -14.39 4.09 14.75
C THR A 330 -14.15 3.80 13.26
N THR A 331 -13.60 2.62 12.98
CA THR A 331 -13.42 2.06 11.64
C THR A 331 -14.28 0.80 11.49
N PRO A 332 -14.61 0.37 10.27
CA PRO A 332 -15.45 -0.81 10.06
C PRO A 332 -14.73 -2.11 10.43
N TRP A 333 -13.39 -2.09 10.42
CA TRP A 333 -12.52 -3.22 10.75
C TRP A 333 -11.53 -2.87 11.86
N GLY A 334 -10.90 -3.91 12.41
CA GLY A 334 -9.70 -3.79 13.24
C GLY A 334 -8.72 -4.93 12.98
N TYR A 335 -7.41 -4.67 13.14
CA TYR A 335 -6.36 -5.67 12.90
C TYR A 335 -6.57 -6.94 13.73
N TYR A 336 -7.12 -6.82 14.94
CA TYR A 336 -7.41 -7.96 15.82
C TYR A 336 -8.82 -8.50 15.58
N SER A 337 -9.85 -7.67 15.75
CA SER A 337 -11.25 -8.14 15.70
C SER A 337 -11.68 -8.68 14.34
N THR A 338 -11.10 -8.19 13.25
CA THR A 338 -11.51 -8.54 11.88
C THR A 338 -10.53 -9.50 11.22
N PHE A 339 -9.22 -9.29 11.40
CA PHE A 339 -8.17 -10.04 10.69
C PHE A 339 -7.38 -11.00 11.58
N GLY A 340 -7.48 -10.89 12.91
CA GLY A 340 -6.83 -11.80 13.86
C GLY A 340 -5.34 -11.53 14.13
N ALA A 341 -4.77 -10.42 13.66
CA ALA A 341 -3.42 -10.02 14.07
C ALA A 341 -3.43 -9.60 15.56
N VAL A 342 -2.42 -9.97 16.33
CA VAL A 342 -2.40 -9.72 17.79
C VAL A 342 -1.68 -8.42 18.17
N SER A 343 -1.17 -7.67 17.20
CA SER A 343 -0.59 -6.34 17.40
C SER A 343 -0.72 -5.49 16.14
N SER A 344 -0.56 -4.17 16.29
CA SER A 344 -0.62 -3.25 15.17
C SER A 344 0.37 -3.60 14.06
N VAL A 345 -0.04 -3.39 12.82
CA VAL A 345 0.69 -3.75 11.59
C VAL A 345 1.65 -2.62 11.16
N ARG A 346 2.74 -2.42 11.91
CA ARG A 346 3.82 -1.43 11.63
C ARG A 346 5.26 -1.97 11.73
N GLY A 347 6.27 -1.35 11.13
CA GLY A 347 7.67 -1.81 11.28
C GLY A 347 8.26 -1.53 12.67
N TYR A 348 9.33 -2.24 13.06
CA TYR A 348 10.12 -1.96 14.27
C TYR A 348 10.70 -0.54 14.31
N ARG A 349 10.95 0.05 13.15
CA ARG A 349 11.49 1.40 13.02
C ARG A 349 10.42 2.47 12.79
N ASP A 350 9.16 2.06 12.74
CA ASP A 350 8.05 2.96 12.44
C ASP A 350 7.32 3.36 13.73
N THR A 351 6.97 4.63 13.81
CA THR A 351 6.00 5.17 14.75
C THR A 351 4.58 5.00 14.21
N ASP A 352 3.58 5.19 15.06
CA ASP A 352 2.18 5.14 14.64
C ASP A 352 1.89 6.29 13.66
N LYS A 353 1.23 5.97 12.56
CA LYS A 353 0.98 6.89 11.43
C LYS A 353 2.24 7.66 11.00
N PHE A 354 3.43 7.08 11.20
CA PHE A 354 4.72 7.73 10.92
C PHE A 354 4.89 9.10 11.61
N GLY A 355 4.12 9.37 12.67
CA GLY A 355 4.14 10.62 13.41
C GLY A 355 5.27 10.70 14.44
N GLN A 356 5.18 11.68 15.33
CA GLN A 356 6.03 11.71 16.53
C GLN A 356 5.74 10.51 17.44
N GLY A 357 6.74 10.12 18.22
CA GLY A 357 6.62 9.04 19.21
C GLY A 357 7.83 8.12 19.21
N LYS A 358 7.74 7.03 19.99
CA LYS A 358 8.82 6.07 20.16
C LYS A 358 8.63 4.85 19.25
N ALA A 359 9.51 4.68 18.26
CA ALA A 359 9.62 3.45 17.49
C ALA A 359 10.18 2.30 18.36
N GLY A 360 10.06 1.05 17.90
CA GLY A 360 10.53 -0.13 18.65
C GLY A 360 12.01 -0.05 19.03
N TYR A 361 12.87 0.44 18.13
CA TYR A 361 14.30 0.60 18.42
C TYR A 361 14.58 1.64 19.50
N MET A 362 13.79 2.72 19.55
CA MET A 362 13.90 3.73 20.61
C MET A 362 13.46 3.16 21.96
N LYS A 363 12.43 2.31 21.97
CA LYS A 363 11.97 1.62 23.19
C LYS A 363 13.02 0.63 23.70
N ARG A 364 13.65 -0.14 22.80
CA ARG A 364 14.73 -1.07 23.14
C ARG A 364 15.99 -0.34 23.62
N THR A 365 16.30 0.79 22.99
CA THR A 365 17.50 1.60 23.28
C THR A 365 17.11 3.05 23.57
N PRO A 366 16.73 3.38 24.82
CA PRO A 366 16.24 4.72 25.16
C PRO A 366 17.22 5.86 24.83
N PHE A 367 18.53 5.62 24.86
CA PHE A 367 19.53 6.64 24.46
C PHE A 367 19.48 6.99 22.96
N LYS A 368 18.82 6.18 22.13
CA LYS A 368 18.56 6.49 20.71
C LYS A 368 17.26 7.28 20.51
N GLU A 369 16.51 7.54 21.58
CA GLU A 369 15.25 8.27 21.52
C GLU A 369 15.47 9.73 21.12
N ARG A 370 14.74 10.16 20.11
CA ARG A 370 14.81 11.50 19.51
C ARG A 370 13.49 11.82 18.84
N ALA A 371 13.22 13.12 18.70
CA ALA A 371 12.15 13.59 17.84
C ALA A 371 12.37 13.09 16.39
N ILE A 372 11.27 12.67 15.76
CA ILE A 372 11.26 12.37 14.33
C ILE A 372 11.42 13.69 13.58
N VAL A 373 12.34 13.74 12.63
CA VAL A 373 12.64 14.98 11.88
C VAL A 373 12.17 14.92 10.42
N GLY A 374 11.76 13.75 9.94
CA GLY A 374 11.16 13.59 8.62
C GLY A 374 10.98 12.14 8.19
N GLY A 375 10.38 12.00 7.00
CA GLY A 375 9.97 10.73 6.41
C GLY A 375 9.90 10.77 4.88
N HIS A 376 9.50 9.65 4.25
CA HIS A 376 9.19 9.64 2.80
C HIS A 376 8.02 10.55 2.42
N PHE A 377 7.12 10.88 3.35
CA PHE A 377 6.02 11.81 3.09
C PHE A 377 6.37 13.28 3.38
N LYS A 378 7.46 13.54 4.12
CA LYS A 378 7.98 14.89 4.36
C LYS A 378 9.50 14.87 4.53
N ARG A 379 10.19 15.50 3.58
CA ARG A 379 11.65 15.64 3.63
C ARG A 379 12.08 16.40 4.89
N SER A 380 13.09 15.87 5.59
CA SER A 380 13.73 16.57 6.72
C SER A 380 14.66 17.71 6.27
N SER A 381 15.10 17.66 5.01
CA SER A 381 15.99 18.64 4.37
C SER A 381 15.78 18.61 2.87
N ALA A 382 16.15 19.68 2.16
CA ALA A 382 16.22 19.65 0.70
C ALA A 382 17.19 18.56 0.22
N LEU A 383 16.87 17.90 -0.89
CA LEU A 383 17.80 17.04 -1.61
C LEU A 383 18.56 17.91 -2.61
N THR A 384 19.86 17.65 -2.78
CA THR A 384 20.69 18.31 -3.79
C THR A 384 20.19 18.01 -5.21
N ASN A 385 19.74 16.77 -5.43
CA ASN A 385 19.11 16.33 -6.67
C ASN A 385 17.63 16.06 -6.40
N ALA A 386 16.75 16.54 -7.28
CA ALA A 386 15.31 16.28 -7.17
C ALA A 386 15.02 14.76 -7.28
N ALA A 387 14.00 14.31 -6.55
CA ALA A 387 13.47 12.97 -6.75
C ALA A 387 12.76 12.91 -8.11
N MET A 388 12.93 11.81 -8.84
CA MET A 388 12.31 11.63 -10.16
C MET A 388 10.83 11.26 -10.08
N GLY A 389 10.38 10.76 -8.93
CA GLY A 389 8.99 10.38 -8.68
C GLY A 389 8.52 10.87 -7.32
N THR A 390 7.26 11.29 -7.25
CA THR A 390 6.60 11.71 -6.01
C THR A 390 5.78 10.56 -5.42
N ILE A 391 5.68 10.55 -4.09
CA ILE A 391 4.89 9.56 -3.34
C ILE A 391 3.51 10.14 -2.95
N ASP A 392 3.34 11.47 -3.03
CA ASP A 392 2.09 12.19 -2.77
C ASP A 392 1.42 11.79 -1.45
N GLY A 393 2.20 11.52 -0.40
CA GLY A 393 1.66 11.13 0.91
C GLY A 393 0.85 9.82 0.87
N LEU A 394 1.14 8.91 -0.06
CA LEU A 394 0.48 7.62 -0.21
C LEU A 394 1.43 6.46 0.10
N CYS A 395 0.90 5.33 0.57
CA CYS A 395 1.69 4.10 0.71
C CYS A 395 1.86 3.35 -0.64
N THR A 396 0.88 3.51 -1.54
CA THR A 396 0.74 2.71 -2.78
C THR A 396 1.74 2.99 -3.91
N PRO A 397 2.50 4.10 -3.94
CA PRO A 397 3.63 4.22 -4.89
C PRO A 397 4.74 3.21 -4.64
N CYS A 398 4.90 2.77 -3.39
CA CYS A 398 5.91 1.81 -2.95
C CYS A 398 5.31 0.41 -2.72
N HIS A 399 4.09 0.36 -2.19
CA HIS A 399 3.40 -0.88 -1.84
C HIS A 399 2.28 -1.22 -2.81
N ASP A 400 2.05 -2.51 -3.02
CA ASP A 400 0.89 -3.02 -3.73
C ASP A 400 0.05 -3.89 -2.78
N PRO A 401 -1.03 -3.36 -2.19
CA PRO A 401 -1.82 -4.09 -1.19
C PRO A 401 -2.44 -5.38 -1.73
N HIS A 402 -2.42 -5.61 -3.04
CA HIS A 402 -2.95 -6.83 -3.63
C HIS A 402 -1.94 -7.97 -3.57
N GLY A 403 -0.64 -7.73 -3.62
CA GLY A 403 0.35 -8.79 -3.74
C GLY A 403 1.61 -8.35 -4.44
N VAL A 404 2.67 -9.15 -4.28
CA VAL A 404 3.90 -9.04 -5.05
C VAL A 404 3.62 -9.36 -6.51
N SER A 405 4.17 -8.56 -7.42
CA SER A 405 3.96 -8.77 -8.86
C SER A 405 4.64 -10.04 -9.37
N GLN A 406 3.94 -10.78 -10.23
CA GLN A 406 4.49 -11.90 -10.98
C GLN A 406 5.59 -11.48 -11.99
N SER A 407 5.60 -10.23 -12.44
CA SER A 407 6.60 -9.74 -13.40
C SER A 407 8.02 -9.72 -12.83
N LEU A 408 8.17 -9.81 -11.50
CA LEU A 408 9.47 -9.92 -10.84
C LEU A 408 10.08 -11.34 -10.94
N GLY A 409 9.35 -12.34 -11.45
CA GLY A 409 9.88 -13.70 -11.63
C GLY A 409 10.43 -14.28 -10.32
N SER A 410 11.70 -14.72 -10.32
CA SER A 410 12.37 -15.23 -9.12
C SER A 410 12.61 -14.15 -8.03
N ASP A 411 12.61 -12.87 -8.41
CA ASP A 411 12.90 -11.77 -7.49
C ASP A 411 11.70 -11.36 -6.65
N GLN A 412 10.53 -12.01 -6.82
CA GLN A 412 9.38 -11.89 -5.92
C GLN A 412 9.77 -12.09 -4.46
N ALA A 413 10.76 -12.96 -4.20
CA ALA A 413 11.34 -13.18 -2.87
C ALA A 413 11.82 -11.89 -2.19
N TYR A 414 12.27 -10.89 -2.95
CA TYR A 414 12.78 -9.62 -2.45
C TYR A 414 11.73 -8.52 -2.43
N ALA A 415 10.50 -8.78 -2.88
CA ALA A 415 9.43 -7.78 -2.89
C ALA A 415 8.49 -7.91 -1.67
N VAL A 416 8.75 -8.80 -0.71
CA VAL A 416 7.93 -8.87 0.52
C VAL A 416 8.24 -7.70 1.48
N PRO A 417 7.23 -7.13 2.20
CA PRO A 417 5.90 -7.69 2.38
C PRO A 417 4.95 -7.51 1.21
N LEU A 418 5.06 -6.49 0.36
CA LEU A 418 4.15 -6.20 -0.77
C LEU A 418 4.68 -5.03 -1.61
N LEU A 419 5.93 -5.06 -2.06
CA LEU A 419 6.62 -3.94 -2.68
C LEU A 419 6.51 -4.00 -4.21
N LYS A 420 6.37 -2.83 -4.84
CA LYS A 420 6.39 -2.66 -6.31
C LYS A 420 7.81 -2.71 -6.91
N GLY A 421 8.75 -3.20 -6.14
CA GLY A 421 10.16 -3.27 -6.47
C GLY A 421 10.86 -4.15 -5.44
N THR A 422 12.13 -4.41 -5.66
CA THR A 422 12.90 -5.30 -4.80
C THR A 422 13.52 -4.54 -3.63
N TRP A 423 13.58 -5.22 -2.49
CA TRP A 423 14.16 -4.75 -1.25
C TRP A 423 14.63 -5.95 -0.41
N MET A 424 15.93 -5.99 -0.13
CA MET A 424 16.44 -6.93 0.84
C MET A 424 16.46 -6.26 2.22
N THR A 425 15.84 -6.89 3.20
CA THR A 425 15.94 -6.44 4.60
C THR A 425 17.34 -6.70 5.14
N SER A 426 17.87 -5.75 5.93
CA SER A 426 19.26 -5.78 6.41
C SER A 426 19.62 -7.14 7.03
N PRO A 427 20.64 -7.84 6.52
CA PRO A 427 21.12 -9.08 7.14
C PRO A 427 21.92 -8.80 8.42
N TYR A 428 22.38 -7.56 8.61
CA TYR A 428 23.17 -7.15 9.76
C TYR A 428 22.29 -6.99 11.00
N LYS A 429 22.85 -7.37 12.14
CA LYS A 429 22.30 -7.07 13.46
C LYS A 429 22.22 -5.56 13.66
N GLU A 430 21.27 -5.15 14.50
CA GLU A 430 21.15 -3.76 14.90
C GLU A 430 22.45 -3.30 15.58
N GLU A 431 22.92 -2.10 15.23
CA GLU A 431 24.04 -1.49 15.91
C GLU A 431 23.70 -1.27 17.39
N PHE A 432 24.34 -2.04 18.26
CA PHE A 432 24.20 -1.93 19.70
C PHE A 432 25.57 -1.62 20.31
N PRO A 433 25.70 -0.58 21.15
CA PRO A 433 26.93 -0.34 21.87
C PRO A 433 27.17 -1.46 22.90
N VAL A 434 28.26 -2.20 22.73
CA VAL A 434 28.64 -3.28 23.64
C VAL A 434 28.96 -2.70 25.03
N SER A 435 28.32 -3.21 26.09
CA SER A 435 28.73 -2.93 27.47
C SER A 435 29.97 -3.75 27.81
N GLY A 436 31.04 -3.10 28.27
CA GLY A 436 32.23 -3.80 28.76
C GLY A 436 33.20 -4.28 27.68
N ALA A 437 33.21 -3.69 26.47
CA ALA A 437 34.29 -3.93 25.51
C ALA A 437 35.62 -3.44 26.11
N THR A 438 36.41 -4.38 26.62
CA THR A 438 37.81 -4.16 27.01
C THR A 438 38.62 -3.85 25.77
N THR A 439 39.44 -2.81 25.85
CA THR A 439 40.41 -2.40 24.85
C THR A 439 41.39 -3.54 24.55
N GLY A 440 41.03 -4.42 23.62
CA GLY A 440 41.91 -5.47 23.11
C GLY A 440 42.96 -4.88 22.18
N PRO A 441 44.20 -5.41 22.17
CA PRO A 441 45.25 -4.97 21.26
C PRO A 441 44.84 -5.12 19.79
N ARG A 442 45.35 -4.22 18.94
CA ARG A 442 45.30 -4.34 17.48
C ARG A 442 45.95 -5.64 17.03
N GLY A 443 45.34 -6.34 16.08
CA GLY A 443 45.98 -7.44 15.38
C GLY A 443 46.07 -8.76 16.14
N SER A 444 45.00 -9.55 16.09
CA SER A 444 45.15 -11.01 16.07
C SER A 444 44.12 -11.57 15.09
N ARG A 445 44.61 -12.11 13.97
CA ARG A 445 43.83 -12.79 12.92
C ARG A 445 43.15 -14.10 13.38
N SER A 446 42.92 -14.27 14.68
CA SER A 446 42.33 -15.49 15.22
C SER A 446 40.82 -15.44 15.08
N TYR A 447 40.34 -16.11 14.02
CA TYR A 447 38.97 -16.21 13.53
C TYR A 447 37.94 -16.84 14.52
N GLN A 448 38.26 -16.94 15.82
CA GLN A 448 37.57 -17.84 16.75
C GLN A 448 37.12 -17.21 18.08
N ASN A 449 37.30 -15.91 18.31
CA ASN A 449 36.90 -15.28 19.59
C ASN A 449 35.70 -14.32 19.41
N PRO A 450 34.59 -14.47 20.19
CA PRO A 450 33.42 -13.60 20.11
C PRO A 450 33.60 -12.23 20.80
N THR A 451 34.80 -11.91 21.27
CA THR A 451 35.16 -10.56 21.73
C THR A 451 35.24 -9.62 20.53
N ALA A 452 34.56 -8.49 20.61
CA ALA A 452 34.51 -7.48 19.55
C ALA A 452 35.91 -6.89 19.28
N THR A 453 36.67 -7.53 18.38
CA THR A 453 37.93 -6.99 17.88
C THR A 453 37.64 -5.76 16.99
N PRO A 454 38.21 -4.57 17.31
CA PRO A 454 37.95 -3.28 16.64
C PRO A 454 38.30 -3.18 15.14
N GLU A 455 38.71 -4.28 14.52
CA GLU A 455 39.27 -4.32 13.16
C GLU A 455 38.45 -5.24 12.22
N VAL A 456 37.38 -5.86 12.72
CA VAL A 456 36.53 -6.73 11.90
C VAL A 456 35.50 -5.87 11.18
N TYR A 457 35.67 -5.72 9.87
CA TYR A 457 34.70 -5.04 9.01
C TYR A 457 33.31 -5.65 9.19
N LEU A 458 32.24 -4.84 9.18
CA LEU A 458 30.88 -5.30 9.47
C LEU A 458 30.44 -6.53 8.65
N ASP A 459 30.83 -6.58 7.37
CA ASP A 459 30.63 -7.73 6.50
C ASP A 459 31.37 -8.96 7.02
N GLN A 460 32.62 -8.82 7.44
CA GLN A 460 33.40 -9.91 8.01
C GLN A 460 32.84 -10.39 9.35
N GLY A 461 32.34 -9.48 10.19
CA GLY A 461 31.71 -9.84 11.45
C GLY A 461 30.41 -10.63 11.24
N THR A 462 29.70 -10.33 10.15
CA THR A 462 28.42 -10.97 9.82
C THR A 462 28.59 -12.26 9.03
N PHE A 463 29.52 -12.29 8.09
CA PHE A 463 29.65 -13.32 7.06
C PHE A 463 31.03 -14.02 7.02
N GLY A 464 32.00 -13.62 7.85
CA GLY A 464 33.39 -14.08 7.76
C GLY A 464 34.04 -13.64 6.44
N TRP A 465 34.59 -14.59 5.68
CA TRP A 465 35.13 -14.30 4.34
C TRP A 465 34.07 -14.10 3.26
N ARG A 466 32.80 -14.47 3.55
CA ARG A 466 31.69 -14.33 2.61
C ARG A 466 31.13 -12.90 2.65
N ARG A 467 30.23 -12.61 1.71
CA ARG A 467 29.56 -11.31 1.55
C ARG A 467 28.13 -11.52 1.07
N VAL A 468 27.34 -10.44 1.04
CA VAL A 468 26.05 -10.46 0.35
C VAL A 468 26.27 -10.90 -1.10
N THR A 469 25.46 -11.86 -1.55
CA THR A 469 25.54 -12.46 -2.89
C THR A 469 24.65 -11.73 -3.90
N GLU A 470 23.56 -11.13 -3.45
CA GLU A 470 22.65 -10.31 -4.24
C GLU A 470 23.29 -9.03 -4.78
N ASP A 471 22.99 -8.70 -6.03
CA ASP A 471 23.29 -7.39 -6.61
C ASP A 471 22.16 -6.39 -6.37
N ASP A 472 22.35 -5.17 -6.85
CA ASP A 472 21.45 -4.05 -6.66
C ASP A 472 20.05 -4.22 -7.26
N SER A 473 19.88 -5.08 -8.26
CA SER A 473 18.55 -5.40 -8.80
C SER A 473 17.63 -6.07 -7.77
N LYS A 474 18.18 -6.67 -6.71
CA LYS A 474 17.43 -7.40 -5.66
C LYS A 474 17.18 -6.61 -4.39
N PHE A 475 17.82 -5.45 -4.21
CA PHE A 475 17.60 -4.65 -3.00
C PHE A 475 17.47 -3.15 -3.21
N ALA A 476 17.90 -2.61 -4.36
CA ALA A 476 17.83 -1.19 -4.64
C ALA A 476 16.54 -0.82 -5.40
N GLY A 477 15.89 -1.78 -6.06
CA GLY A 477 14.78 -1.55 -6.99
C GLY A 477 13.68 -0.63 -6.44
N LEU A 478 13.32 -0.77 -5.16
CA LEU A 478 12.37 0.14 -4.51
C LEU A 478 12.83 1.61 -4.51
N CYS A 479 14.09 1.87 -4.19
CA CYS A 479 14.70 3.21 -4.13
C CYS A 479 14.85 3.82 -5.53
N MET A 480 15.22 2.99 -6.51
CA MET A 480 15.48 3.43 -7.89
C MET A 480 14.26 4.01 -8.59
N ARG A 481 13.05 3.74 -8.07
CA ARG A 481 11.80 4.35 -8.56
C ARG A 481 11.77 5.88 -8.37
N CYS A 482 12.47 6.39 -7.36
CA CYS A 482 12.48 7.82 -7.02
C CYS A 482 13.88 8.44 -7.11
N HIS A 483 14.94 7.64 -7.00
CA HIS A 483 16.33 8.10 -6.98
C HIS A 483 17.15 7.44 -8.10
N ALA A 484 17.54 8.20 -9.12
CA ALA A 484 18.41 7.70 -10.18
C ALA A 484 19.79 7.27 -9.65
N LYS A 485 20.31 6.16 -10.19
CA LYS A 485 21.64 5.61 -9.81
C LYS A 485 22.73 6.65 -10.05
N ALA A 486 22.70 7.29 -11.22
CA ALA A 486 23.65 8.33 -11.59
C ALA A 486 23.71 9.49 -10.59
N ASN A 487 22.59 9.83 -9.95
CA ASN A 487 22.50 10.92 -8.96
C ASN A 487 22.98 10.50 -7.57
N LEU A 488 23.10 9.19 -7.32
CA LEU A 488 23.60 8.61 -6.09
C LEU A 488 25.07 8.20 -6.20
N THR A 489 25.60 8.08 -7.41
CA THR A 489 26.97 7.67 -7.68
C THR A 489 27.60 8.59 -8.74
N ALA A 490 28.11 9.76 -8.34
CA ALA A 490 28.83 10.67 -9.23
C ALA A 490 30.21 10.11 -9.62
N GLY A 491 30.24 9.09 -10.49
CA GLY A 491 31.44 8.42 -10.98
C GLY A 491 32.22 7.67 -9.89
N THR A 492 33.03 6.69 -10.25
CA THR A 492 33.92 5.91 -9.36
C THR A 492 35.09 6.72 -8.79
N ASP A 493 34.88 8.01 -8.53
CA ASP A 493 35.93 8.92 -8.10
C ASP A 493 36.26 8.69 -6.62
N LYS A 494 37.42 8.05 -6.39
CA LYS A 494 37.98 7.81 -5.04
C LYS A 494 38.46 9.09 -4.35
N THR A 495 38.50 10.24 -5.05
CA THR A 495 38.88 11.55 -4.49
C THR A 495 37.73 12.26 -3.77
N LYS A 496 36.49 11.79 -3.95
CA LYS A 496 35.36 12.28 -3.16
C LYS A 496 35.57 11.97 -1.68
N PRO A 497 35.10 12.84 -0.77
CA PRO A 497 35.22 12.60 0.67
C PRO A 497 34.73 11.19 1.02
N TRP A 498 35.51 10.46 1.81
CA TRP A 498 35.25 9.04 2.16
C TRP A 498 33.80 8.80 2.67
N LYS A 499 33.16 9.82 3.22
CA LYS A 499 31.80 9.77 3.79
C LYS A 499 30.78 10.65 3.05
N GLY A 500 31.08 11.05 1.82
CA GLY A 500 30.13 11.72 0.93
C GLY A 500 29.02 10.76 0.48
N VAL A 501 27.88 11.32 0.05
CA VAL A 501 26.72 10.54 -0.45
C VAL A 501 27.16 9.56 -1.52
N ASP A 502 27.95 10.01 -2.48
CA ASP A 502 28.46 9.18 -3.58
C ASP A 502 29.28 8.01 -3.06
N ARG A 503 30.21 8.30 -2.14
CA ARG A 503 31.11 7.29 -1.60
C ARG A 503 30.39 6.24 -0.76
N VAL A 504 29.36 6.64 -0.01
CA VAL A 504 28.52 5.70 0.75
C VAL A 504 27.71 4.81 -0.19
N HIS A 505 27.11 5.35 -1.25
CA HIS A 505 26.39 4.53 -2.21
C HIS A 505 27.31 3.63 -3.04
N GLN A 506 28.59 3.98 -3.23
CA GLN A 506 29.61 3.07 -3.78
C GLN A 506 29.99 1.90 -2.85
N THR A 507 29.42 1.81 -1.64
CA THR A 507 29.56 0.62 -0.78
C THR A 507 28.47 -0.42 -1.05
N VAL A 508 27.49 -0.06 -1.89
CA VAL A 508 26.43 -0.97 -2.31
C VAL A 508 27.01 -2.01 -3.27
N LYS A 509 26.66 -3.29 -3.10
CA LYS A 509 27.20 -4.32 -3.98
C LYS A 509 26.83 -4.06 -5.44
N GLY A 510 27.81 -4.14 -6.33
CA GLY A 510 27.65 -3.80 -7.75
C GLY A 510 27.71 -2.30 -8.05
N TRP A 511 27.91 -1.45 -7.04
CA TRP A 511 28.06 -0.01 -7.19
C TRP A 511 29.51 0.37 -6.87
N GLY A 512 30.26 0.83 -7.88
CA GLY A 512 31.66 1.27 -7.72
C GLY A 512 32.69 0.16 -7.53
N LYS A 513 33.97 0.54 -7.31
CA LYS A 513 35.12 -0.36 -7.09
C LYS A 513 35.52 -0.37 -5.60
N ASN A 514 34.63 -0.82 -4.72
CA ASN A 514 34.90 -0.94 -3.29
C ASN A 514 35.12 -2.40 -2.90
N ASP A 515 36.38 -2.77 -2.69
CA ASP A 515 36.75 -4.15 -2.39
C ASP A 515 36.55 -4.52 -0.91
N MET A 516 36.14 -3.57 -0.06
CA MET A 516 36.09 -3.74 1.40
C MET A 516 34.66 -3.88 1.95
N HIS A 517 33.64 -3.41 1.22
CA HIS A 517 32.28 -3.28 1.73
C HIS A 517 31.21 -3.58 0.67
N THR A 518 30.22 -4.37 1.03
CA THR A 518 29.11 -4.80 0.17
C THR A 518 27.78 -4.77 0.93
N PHE A 519 27.17 -3.59 1.02
CA PHE A 519 25.94 -3.39 1.79
C PHE A 519 24.68 -3.37 0.93
N THR A 520 23.57 -3.74 1.55
CA THR A 520 22.24 -3.41 1.03
C THR A 520 21.81 -2.02 1.48
N CYS A 521 20.96 -1.35 0.71
CA CYS A 521 20.37 -0.05 1.07
C CYS A 521 19.77 -0.07 2.49
N SER A 522 19.11 -1.18 2.84
CA SER A 522 18.47 -1.40 4.13
C SER A 522 19.42 -1.48 5.32
N LYS A 523 20.74 -1.60 5.13
CA LYS A 523 21.74 -1.47 6.21
C LYS A 523 21.89 -0.02 6.66
N CYS A 524 21.66 0.94 5.76
CA CYS A 524 21.85 2.36 6.04
C CYS A 524 20.53 3.10 6.20
N HIS A 525 19.50 2.71 5.44
CA HIS A 525 18.22 3.41 5.37
C HIS A 525 17.09 2.72 6.14
N VAL A 526 16.19 3.54 6.69
CA VAL A 526 14.88 3.13 7.20
C VAL A 526 13.79 3.35 6.15
N PRO A 527 12.71 2.54 6.15
CA PRO A 527 11.72 2.58 5.09
C PRO A 527 10.75 3.77 5.14
N HIS A 528 10.44 4.35 6.31
CA HIS A 528 9.34 5.33 6.42
C HIS A 528 9.73 6.62 7.12
N VAL A 529 10.25 6.53 8.34
CA VAL A 529 10.56 7.70 9.19
C VAL A 529 11.83 7.53 9.97
N SER A 530 12.52 8.65 10.19
CA SER A 530 13.73 8.67 11.00
C SER A 530 13.82 9.93 11.86
N SER A 531 14.47 9.75 13.00
CA SER A 531 15.02 10.85 13.80
C SER A 531 16.38 11.35 13.30
N LEU A 532 16.89 10.77 12.21
CA LEU A 532 18.11 11.18 11.53
C LEU A 532 17.79 11.78 10.16
N PRO A 533 18.65 12.66 9.62
CA PRO A 533 18.50 13.16 8.26
C PRO A 533 18.42 12.01 7.23
N ARG A 534 17.66 12.23 6.15
CA ARG A 534 17.63 11.35 4.96
C ARG A 534 17.29 9.88 5.24
N LEU A 535 16.37 9.63 6.19
CA LEU A 535 15.89 8.29 6.51
C LEU A 535 17.04 7.33 6.88
N MET A 536 18.01 7.79 7.65
CA MET A 536 19.13 6.96 8.06
C MET A 536 18.80 6.18 9.34
N GLN A 537 19.41 5.00 9.51
CA GLN A 537 19.18 4.11 10.66
C GLN A 537 20.42 3.90 11.56
N THR A 538 21.61 4.29 11.08
CA THR A 538 22.90 3.94 11.71
C THR A 538 23.32 5.01 12.71
N ASN A 539 23.92 4.58 13.82
CA ASN A 539 24.50 5.51 14.80
C ASN A 539 25.81 6.14 14.29
N CYS A 540 26.36 5.67 13.17
CA CYS A 540 27.56 6.23 12.56
C CYS A 540 27.40 7.69 12.11
N LEU A 541 26.16 8.16 11.94
CA LEU A 541 25.82 9.57 11.66
C LEU A 541 25.28 10.30 12.90
N ASP A 542 25.24 9.64 14.05
CA ASP A 542 24.70 10.20 15.28
C ASP A 542 25.68 11.19 15.92
N VAL A 543 25.30 12.46 15.89
CA VAL A 543 26.11 13.60 16.33
C VAL A 543 26.19 13.72 17.85
N LYS A 544 25.11 13.32 18.53
CA LYS A 544 24.91 13.59 19.96
C LYS A 544 25.35 12.44 20.83
N HIS A 545 25.51 11.24 20.29
CA HIS A 545 25.86 10.05 21.05
C HIS A 545 26.98 9.25 20.38
N ARG A 546 27.96 8.82 21.19
CA ARG A 546 29.06 7.92 20.86
C ARG A 546 28.86 6.63 21.66
N GLY A 547 28.25 5.62 21.04
CA GLY A 547 27.81 4.42 21.75
C GLY A 547 26.66 4.71 22.72
N LYS A 548 26.79 4.34 24.00
CA LYS A 548 25.80 4.69 25.06
C LYS A 548 25.99 6.08 25.66
N ALA A 549 27.06 6.80 25.33
CA ALA A 549 27.44 8.06 25.98
C ALA A 549 27.08 9.28 25.12
N THR A 550 26.54 10.32 25.74
CA THR A 550 26.34 11.63 25.11
C THR A 550 27.69 12.25 24.77
N SER A 551 27.87 12.66 23.52
CA SER A 551 29.12 13.18 22.98
C SER A 551 29.11 14.65 22.58
N GLY A 552 27.94 15.28 22.62
CA GLY A 552 27.78 16.72 22.40
C GLY A 552 28.27 17.22 21.04
N GLY A 553 28.23 16.41 19.98
CA GLY A 553 28.57 16.86 18.63
C GLY A 553 27.46 17.70 18.00
N ALA A 554 27.83 18.59 17.08
CA ALA A 554 26.94 19.42 16.25
C ALA A 554 26.76 18.77 14.88
N ALA A 555 25.58 18.85 14.26
CA ALA A 555 25.37 18.41 12.88
C ALA A 555 26.19 19.27 11.91
N GLY A 556 26.81 18.66 10.91
CA GLY A 556 27.53 19.43 9.89
C GLY A 556 26.54 20.18 9.00
N GLU A 557 26.79 21.46 8.76
CA GLU A 557 25.99 22.30 7.89
C GLU A 557 26.42 22.08 6.42
N GLY A 558 25.48 21.61 5.58
CA GLY A 558 25.69 21.44 4.13
C GLY A 558 25.75 19.98 3.62
N SER A 559 25.52 19.80 2.31
CA SER A 559 25.65 18.51 1.65
C SER A 559 27.12 18.07 1.63
N GLY A 560 27.48 17.15 2.50
CA GLY A 560 28.85 16.59 2.59
C GLY A 560 29.62 16.97 3.85
N THR A 561 29.06 17.82 4.72
CA THR A 561 29.70 18.19 5.98
C THR A 561 29.15 17.33 7.11
N PHE A 562 30.04 16.57 7.76
CA PHE A 562 29.67 15.68 8.85
C PHE A 562 29.70 16.41 10.21
N PRO A 563 29.00 15.86 11.20
CA PRO A 563 29.01 16.34 12.56
C PRO A 563 30.38 16.57 13.21
N LYS A 564 30.59 17.74 13.81
CA LYS A 564 31.80 18.10 14.57
C LYS A 564 31.58 17.87 16.06
N GLY A 565 32.57 17.33 16.78
CA GLY A 565 32.54 17.32 18.26
C GLY A 565 32.66 18.75 18.80
N LYS A 566 32.16 19.00 20.03
CA LYS A 566 32.15 20.30 20.72
C LYS A 566 33.52 21.02 20.81
N SER A 567 34.61 20.34 20.46
CA SER A 567 36.00 20.83 20.55
C SER A 567 36.93 20.33 19.43
N MET A 568 36.41 19.90 18.27
CA MET A 568 37.23 19.19 17.27
C MET A 568 37.15 19.79 15.86
N ASN A 569 38.31 20.17 15.29
CA ASN A 569 38.46 20.64 13.91
C ASN A 569 38.34 19.52 12.85
N ARG A 570 38.54 18.24 13.22
CA ARG A 570 38.32 17.05 12.37
C ARG A 570 37.96 15.84 13.24
N VAL A 571 37.07 14.96 12.75
CA VAL A 571 36.77 13.66 13.38
C VAL A 571 37.24 12.56 12.44
N ASN A 572 38.44 12.01 12.70
CA ASN A 572 38.93 10.79 12.04
C ASN A 572 38.22 9.57 12.66
N CYS A 573 37.40 8.88 11.89
CA CYS A 573 36.88 7.56 12.27
C CYS A 573 37.68 6.40 11.61
N HIS A 574 38.75 6.69 10.85
CA HIS A 574 39.69 5.71 10.30
C HIS A 574 41.11 6.29 10.31
N PRO A 575 42.16 5.44 10.30
CA PRO A 575 43.50 5.82 10.75
C PRO A 575 44.24 6.66 9.73
N THR A 576 44.81 7.77 10.20
CA THR A 576 46.12 8.24 9.74
C THR A 576 46.87 8.81 10.94
N GLY A 577 47.64 7.95 11.61
CA GLY A 577 48.79 8.34 12.45
C GLY A 577 48.54 9.17 13.72
N VAL A 578 49.17 8.75 14.81
CA VAL A 578 49.29 9.35 16.15
C VAL A 578 48.39 10.57 16.43
N TRP A 579 47.08 10.46 16.64
CA TRP A 579 46.11 9.38 16.50
C TRP A 579 46.38 8.02 17.21
N PRO A 580 45.60 7.75 18.27
CA PRO A 580 46.12 7.42 19.60
C PRO A 580 45.25 6.27 20.14
N ASP A 581 44.82 6.24 21.40
CA ASP A 581 43.77 5.32 21.87
C ASP A 581 42.54 5.35 20.93
N ASN A 582 42.43 4.29 20.14
CA ASN A 582 41.39 4.02 19.15
C ASN A 582 40.27 3.14 19.73
N SER A 583 40.03 3.19 21.04
CA SER A 583 38.89 2.52 21.70
C SER A 583 37.53 2.92 21.14
N TRP A 584 37.47 3.90 20.25
CA TRP A 584 36.27 4.25 19.52
C TRP A 584 35.85 3.20 18.47
N ASN A 585 36.81 2.57 17.80
CA ASN A 585 36.57 1.39 16.96
C ASN A 585 36.14 0.17 17.82
N SER A 586 36.30 0.24 19.15
CA SER A 586 35.83 -0.82 20.06
C SER A 586 34.34 -0.74 20.39
N LYS A 587 33.63 0.32 19.98
CA LYS A 587 32.21 0.55 20.39
C LYS A 587 31.20 0.74 19.26
N THR A 588 31.64 0.88 18.01
CA THR A 588 30.77 0.81 16.83
C THR A 588 31.42 -0.10 15.78
N GLN A 589 30.64 -0.96 15.11
CA GLN A 589 31.13 -1.98 14.16
C GLN A 589 31.61 -1.42 12.81
N TRP A 590 32.27 -0.27 12.81
CA TRP A 590 32.83 0.39 11.63
C TRP A 590 34.24 0.86 11.89
#